data_AF-A0A2R6IF85-F1
#
_entry.id   AF-A0A2R6IF85-F1
#
_cell.length_a   1.000
_cell.length_b   1.000
_cell.length_c   1.000
_cell.angle_alpha   90.00
_cell.angle_beta   90.00
_cell.angle_gamma   90.00
#
_symmetry.space_group_name_H-M   'P 1'
#
loop_
_entity.id
_entity.type
_entity.pdbx_description
1 polymer ?
#
loop_
_entity_poly.entity_id
_entity_poly.type
_entity_poly.pdbx_seq_one_letter_code
_entity_poly.pdbx_strand_id
1 'polypeptide(L)'
;MVDGMLGGVNVSRDSDAPAQGSTQEGTVWAGADGYRVYGGIKSIDIEDPDHVQLHVEKISDPGPGEDCQVTVRLESVDFISGQGAGEGALELTIESDIHGEQSVTRSTRLPTGSSQNIAESIESFEVPQGRSLTKQLTTKVTEREVGSDWFTGNDDYGESTTDIVMQCGAPKTVSEEVTISSDRGNEGKVRVNYTIGDLSR
;
A
#
# COMPACT_ATOMS: atom_id res chain seq x y z
N MET A 1 24.88 -7.48 -14.69
CA MET A 1 26.23 -7.86 -14.23
C MET A 1 27.26 -7.00 -14.90
N VAL A 2 28.38 -6.72 -14.23
CA VAL A 2 29.43 -5.80 -14.70
C VAL A 2 30.79 -6.47 -14.56
N ASP A 3 31.64 -6.30 -15.57
CA ASP A 3 33.08 -6.59 -15.54
C ASP A 3 33.89 -5.30 -15.49
N GLY A 4 35.01 -5.29 -14.75
CA GLY A 4 35.90 -4.14 -14.62
C GLY A 4 35.68 -3.37 -13.33
N MET A 5 35.47 -2.05 -13.38
CA MET A 5 35.31 -1.23 -12.18
C MET A 5 33.84 -0.89 -11.90
N LEU A 6 33.39 -1.11 -10.67
CA LEU A 6 32.08 -0.70 -10.16
C LEU A 6 32.26 -0.10 -8.76
N GLY A 7 31.88 1.17 -8.57
CA GLY A 7 32.05 1.85 -7.27
C GLY A 7 33.49 1.91 -6.76
N GLY A 8 34.46 1.98 -7.68
CA GLY A 8 35.90 1.93 -7.33
C GLY A 8 36.43 0.55 -6.94
N VAL A 9 35.58 -0.48 -6.93
CA VAL A 9 35.96 -1.88 -6.68
C VAL A 9 36.13 -2.59 -8.03
N ASN A 10 37.21 -3.36 -8.17
CA ASN A 10 37.40 -4.21 -9.34
C ASN A 10 36.52 -5.45 -9.20
N VAL A 11 35.53 -5.59 -10.08
CA VAL A 11 34.53 -6.65 -10.10
C VAL A 11 34.70 -7.54 -11.32
N SER A 12 34.50 -8.84 -11.13
CA SER A 12 34.37 -9.81 -12.22
C SER A 12 32.91 -9.98 -12.62
N ARG A 13 32.67 -10.23 -13.90
CA ARG A 13 31.37 -10.72 -14.34
C ARG A 13 31.24 -12.15 -13.86
N ASP A 14 30.30 -12.37 -12.96
CA ASP A 14 29.90 -13.70 -12.58
C ASP A 14 29.21 -14.39 -13.78
N SER A 15 29.63 -15.60 -14.10
CA SER A 15 29.14 -16.37 -15.25
C SER A 15 28.24 -17.54 -14.84
N ASP A 16 28.17 -17.86 -13.54
CA ASP A 16 27.38 -18.99 -13.01
C ASP A 16 26.08 -18.55 -12.31
N ALA A 17 25.83 -17.24 -12.19
CA ALA A 17 24.64 -16.63 -11.60
C ALA A 17 23.66 -16.06 -12.66
N PRO A 18 22.73 -16.84 -13.23
CA PRO A 18 21.71 -16.34 -14.14
C PRO A 18 20.58 -15.60 -13.39
N ALA A 19 20.17 -14.45 -13.91
CA ALA A 19 18.99 -13.73 -13.41
C ALA A 19 17.71 -14.54 -13.67
N GLN A 20 16.84 -14.63 -12.65
CA GLN A 20 15.49 -15.21 -12.78
C GLN A 20 14.44 -14.16 -12.43
N GLY A 21 13.82 -13.56 -13.45
CA GLY A 21 12.86 -12.47 -13.27
C GLY A 21 13.51 -11.24 -12.63
N SER A 22 13.05 -10.84 -11.44
CA SER A 22 13.62 -9.75 -10.63
C SER A 22 14.56 -10.24 -9.53
N THR A 23 14.90 -11.52 -9.52
CA THR A 23 15.78 -12.14 -8.52
C THR A 23 17.11 -12.50 -9.16
N GLN A 24 18.19 -12.26 -8.41
CA GLN A 24 19.55 -12.62 -8.79
C GLN A 24 20.17 -13.37 -7.60
N GLU A 25 20.54 -14.62 -7.82
CA GLU A 25 21.22 -15.48 -6.84
C GLU A 25 22.58 -15.85 -7.42
N GLY A 26 23.63 -15.75 -6.61
CA GLY A 26 25.01 -16.02 -7.02
C GLY A 26 25.92 -16.21 -5.82
N THR A 27 27.09 -16.79 -6.03
CA THR A 27 28.06 -17.08 -4.95
C THR A 27 29.39 -16.40 -5.24
N VAL A 28 29.86 -15.59 -4.29
CA VAL A 28 31.13 -14.88 -4.42
C VAL A 28 32.28 -15.79 -3.96
N TRP A 29 32.90 -16.52 -4.89
CA TRP A 29 33.92 -17.52 -4.54
C TRP A 29 35.34 -16.95 -4.33
N ALA A 30 35.75 -15.94 -5.11
CA ALA A 30 37.04 -15.25 -4.96
C ALA A 30 37.06 -13.94 -5.75
N GLY A 31 37.05 -12.79 -5.05
CA GLY A 31 37.03 -11.47 -5.67
C GLY A 31 35.81 -10.67 -5.25
N ALA A 32 35.31 -9.82 -6.15
CA ALA A 32 34.09 -9.04 -5.96
C ALA A 32 33.19 -9.22 -7.18
N ASP A 33 31.90 -9.41 -6.95
CA ASP A 33 30.90 -9.49 -8.03
C ASP A 33 30.09 -8.19 -8.12
N GLY A 34 29.88 -7.75 -9.35
CA GLY A 34 29.27 -6.46 -9.66
C GLY A 34 27.86 -6.59 -10.18
N TYR A 35 26.87 -6.21 -9.36
CA TYR A 35 25.46 -6.16 -9.76
C TYR A 35 25.00 -4.71 -9.97
N ARG A 36 24.32 -4.45 -11.10
CA ARG A 36 23.55 -3.23 -11.32
C ARG A 36 22.08 -3.60 -11.27
N VAL A 37 21.40 -3.12 -10.25
CA VAL A 37 19.95 -3.28 -10.07
C VAL A 37 19.28 -1.98 -10.47
N TYR A 38 18.31 -2.05 -11.37
CA TYR A 38 17.51 -0.91 -11.80
C TYR A 38 16.13 -0.99 -11.15
N GLY A 39 15.62 0.14 -10.63
CA GLY A 39 14.37 0.21 -9.87
C GLY A 39 14.56 0.26 -8.34
N GLY A 40 13.49 0.04 -7.59
CA GLY A 40 13.53 -0.02 -6.13
C GLY A 40 14.13 -1.35 -5.64
N ILE A 41 15.10 -1.28 -4.72
CA ILE A 41 15.62 -2.46 -4.03
C ILE A 41 14.67 -2.74 -2.85
N LYS A 42 14.00 -3.90 -2.86
CA LYS A 42 13.08 -4.31 -1.78
C LYS A 42 13.81 -4.93 -0.60
N SER A 43 14.77 -5.82 -0.88
CA SER A 43 15.57 -6.53 0.13
C SER A 43 16.89 -6.99 -0.48
N ILE A 44 17.91 -7.13 0.35
CA ILE A 44 19.17 -7.80 0.04
C ILE A 44 19.35 -8.87 1.12
N ASP A 45 19.56 -10.11 0.71
CA ASP A 45 19.84 -11.23 1.60
C ASP A 45 21.27 -11.72 1.33
N ILE A 46 22.01 -12.04 2.39
CA ILE A 46 23.41 -12.45 2.32
C ILE A 46 23.60 -13.66 3.21
N GLU A 47 23.89 -14.80 2.59
CA GLU A 47 24.35 -16.01 3.27
C GLU A 47 25.81 -15.81 3.72
N ASP A 48 26.09 -16.08 5.00
CA ASP A 48 27.40 -15.89 5.65
C ASP A 48 27.97 -14.44 5.57
N PRO A 49 27.31 -13.45 6.22
CA PRO A 49 27.69 -12.04 6.13
C PRO A 49 29.09 -11.73 6.67
N ASP A 50 29.63 -12.55 7.59
CA ASP A 50 30.98 -12.37 8.13
C ASP A 50 32.08 -12.51 7.05
N HIS A 51 31.76 -13.16 5.92
CA HIS A 51 32.69 -13.42 4.83
C HIS A 51 32.46 -12.50 3.62
N VAL A 52 31.47 -11.61 3.67
CA VAL A 52 31.05 -10.74 2.55
C VAL A 52 31.08 -9.27 2.97
N GLN A 53 31.71 -8.43 2.15
CA GLN A 53 31.61 -6.97 2.30
C GLN A 53 30.65 -6.41 1.25
N LEU A 54 29.51 -5.89 1.70
CA LEU A 54 28.54 -5.25 0.83
C LEU A 54 28.89 -3.76 0.65
N HIS A 55 29.19 -3.37 -0.59
CA HIS A 55 29.36 -1.98 -0.98
C HIS A 55 28.15 -1.52 -1.79
N VAL A 56 27.31 -0.68 -1.18
CA VAL A 56 26.21 -0.01 -1.88
C VAL A 56 26.65 1.41 -2.22
N GLU A 57 26.91 1.66 -3.49
CA GLU A 57 27.14 3.01 -4.00
C GLU A 57 25.85 3.85 -3.92
N LYS A 58 25.98 5.16 -4.14
CA LYS A 58 24.82 6.07 -4.20
C LYS A 58 23.74 5.44 -5.08
N ILE A 59 22.58 5.17 -4.48
CA ILE A 59 21.36 4.89 -5.23
C ILE A 59 21.21 6.07 -6.19
N SER A 60 21.52 5.83 -7.46
CA SER A 60 21.57 6.90 -8.43
C SER A 60 20.13 7.39 -8.55
N ASP A 61 19.89 8.67 -8.27
CA ASP A 61 18.65 9.27 -8.77
C ASP A 61 18.62 8.98 -10.27
N PRO A 62 17.54 8.42 -10.81
CA PRO A 62 17.36 8.44 -12.25
C PRO A 62 17.44 9.93 -12.61
N GLY A 63 18.48 10.32 -13.37
CA GLY A 63 18.69 11.72 -13.75
C GLY A 63 17.39 12.32 -14.27
N PRO A 64 17.19 13.64 -14.13
CA PRO A 64 15.89 14.30 -13.97
C PRO A 64 14.76 13.58 -14.72
N GLY A 65 14.19 12.56 -14.07
CA GLY A 65 12.95 11.95 -14.50
C GLY A 65 11.85 12.88 -14.06
N GLU A 66 10.89 13.17 -14.94
CA GLU A 66 9.72 13.94 -14.53
C GLU A 66 9.04 13.19 -13.38
N ASP A 67 8.89 13.85 -12.23
CA ASP A 67 8.07 13.31 -11.15
C ASP A 67 6.63 13.20 -11.66
N CYS A 68 5.96 12.09 -11.34
CA CYS A 68 4.54 11.97 -11.57
C CYS A 68 3.78 12.26 -10.28
N GLN A 69 2.60 12.87 -10.42
CA GLN A 69 1.69 13.02 -9.30
C GLN A 69 0.85 11.75 -9.15
N VAL A 70 0.93 11.10 -7.98
CA VAL A 70 0.11 9.95 -7.63
C VAL A 70 -0.84 10.35 -6.52
N THR A 71 -2.14 10.30 -6.80
CA THR A 71 -3.20 10.60 -5.83
C THR A 71 -3.74 9.31 -5.23
N VAL A 72 -3.94 9.30 -3.91
CA VAL A 72 -4.71 8.29 -3.19
C VAL A 72 -6.14 8.82 -3.04
N ARG A 73 -7.12 8.11 -3.59
CA ARG A 73 -8.53 8.48 -3.56
C ARG A 73 -9.37 7.37 -2.97
N LEU A 74 -10.20 7.71 -1.99
CA LEU A 74 -11.27 6.85 -1.48
C LEU A 74 -12.39 6.77 -2.53
N GLU A 75 -12.58 5.62 -3.15
CA GLU A 75 -13.55 5.42 -4.23
C GLU A 75 -14.93 5.09 -3.69
N SER A 76 -15.03 4.03 -2.90
CA SER A 76 -16.31 3.48 -2.48
C SER A 76 -16.19 2.70 -1.19
N VAL A 77 -17.34 2.47 -0.57
CA VAL A 77 -17.51 1.48 0.48
C VAL A 77 -18.60 0.49 0.08
N ASP A 78 -18.32 -0.79 0.26
CA ASP A 78 -19.21 -1.89 -0.04
C ASP A 78 -19.60 -2.60 1.25
N PHE A 79 -20.88 -2.93 1.38
CA PHE A 79 -21.35 -3.82 2.42
C PHE A 79 -20.92 -5.26 2.12
N ILE A 80 -20.35 -5.96 3.11
CA ILE A 80 -19.98 -7.38 2.97
C ILE A 80 -20.94 -8.26 3.78
N SER A 81 -21.03 -8.04 5.10
CA SER A 81 -21.83 -8.89 5.99
C SER A 81 -22.12 -8.23 7.34
N GLY A 82 -22.92 -8.91 8.17
CA GLY A 82 -23.08 -8.57 9.58
C GLY A 82 -24.35 -7.81 9.94
N GLN A 83 -25.25 -7.59 8.99
CA GLN A 83 -26.59 -7.08 9.27
C GLN A 83 -27.67 -8.17 9.22
N GLY A 84 -28.49 -8.22 10.25
CA GLY A 84 -29.68 -9.05 10.39
C GLY A 84 -30.88 -8.52 9.58
N ALA A 85 -31.89 -9.38 9.38
CA ALA A 85 -33.09 -9.00 8.65
C ALA A 85 -33.88 -7.92 9.42
N GLY A 86 -34.01 -6.73 8.82
CA GLY A 86 -34.74 -5.59 9.40
C GLY A 86 -33.84 -4.46 9.92
N GLU A 87 -32.53 -4.68 9.96
CA GLU A 87 -31.54 -3.65 10.30
C GLU A 87 -31.43 -2.69 9.12
N GLY A 88 -31.60 -1.40 9.37
CA GLY A 88 -31.65 -0.37 8.34
C GLY A 88 -30.30 -0.08 7.67
N ALA A 89 -30.21 1.05 6.98
CA ALA A 89 -28.92 1.51 6.44
C ALA A 89 -27.95 1.90 7.55
N LEU A 90 -26.69 1.44 7.46
CA LEU A 90 -25.58 1.82 8.35
C LEU A 90 -25.23 3.30 8.12
N GLU A 91 -25.05 4.08 9.18
CA GLU A 91 -24.39 5.39 9.08
C GLU A 91 -22.91 5.22 9.43
N LEU A 92 -22.05 5.27 8.42
CA LEU A 92 -20.63 5.03 8.58
C LEU A 92 -19.85 6.33 8.56
N THR A 93 -18.92 6.49 9.49
CA THR A 93 -17.82 7.46 9.40
C THR A 93 -16.55 6.71 9.08
N ILE A 94 -15.94 7.03 7.94
CA ILE A 94 -14.72 6.42 7.42
C ILE A 94 -13.61 7.43 7.57
N GLU A 95 -12.62 7.11 8.39
CA GLU A 95 -11.37 7.86 8.50
C GLU A 95 -10.30 7.08 7.74
N SER A 96 -9.61 7.74 6.82
CA SER A 96 -8.48 7.19 6.07
C SER A 96 -7.26 8.04 6.36
N ASP A 97 -6.28 7.44 7.06
CA ASP A 97 -5.05 8.10 7.49
C ASP A 97 -3.85 7.50 6.77
N ILE A 98 -3.08 8.35 6.09
CA ILE A 98 -1.79 7.96 5.53
C ILE A 98 -0.72 8.34 6.54
N HIS A 99 -0.15 7.35 7.22
CA HIS A 99 0.73 7.55 8.37
C HIS A 99 1.87 8.54 8.07
N GLY A 100 1.92 9.62 8.84
CA GLY A 100 2.94 10.67 8.74
C GLY A 100 2.65 11.78 7.73
N GLU A 101 1.46 11.81 7.13
CA GLU A 101 1.06 12.78 6.09
C GLU A 101 -0.32 13.39 6.41
N GLN A 102 -1.34 13.12 5.59
CA GLN A 102 -2.73 13.59 5.76
C GLN A 102 -3.70 12.46 6.10
N SER A 103 -4.77 12.84 6.79
CA SER A 103 -5.98 12.06 6.97
C SER A 103 -7.18 12.76 6.34
N VAL A 104 -8.12 11.97 5.83
CA VAL A 104 -9.46 12.44 5.48
C VAL A 104 -10.50 11.68 6.30
N THR A 105 -11.54 12.38 6.73
CA THR A 105 -12.68 11.78 7.43
C THR A 105 -13.95 12.05 6.66
N ARG A 106 -14.69 11.00 6.33
CA ARG A 106 -15.94 11.09 5.57
C ARG A 106 -17.06 10.31 6.22
N SER A 107 -18.18 10.99 6.47
CA SER A 107 -19.43 10.32 6.85
C SER A 107 -20.29 10.01 5.62
N THR A 108 -20.86 8.81 5.59
CA THR A 108 -21.70 8.31 4.51
C THR A 108 -22.77 7.36 5.05
N ARG A 109 -23.90 7.25 4.35
CA ARG A 109 -24.96 6.30 4.69
C ARG A 109 -24.90 5.14 3.71
N LEU A 110 -24.72 3.93 4.22
CA LEU A 110 -24.58 2.70 3.45
C LEU A 110 -25.80 1.79 3.67
N PRO A 111 -26.75 1.73 2.72
CA PRO A 111 -27.83 0.76 2.78
C PRO A 111 -27.30 -0.69 2.85
N THR A 112 -28.00 -1.54 3.59
CA THR A 112 -27.69 -2.98 3.69
C THR A 112 -27.57 -3.62 2.32
N GLY A 113 -26.49 -4.39 2.10
CA GLY A 113 -26.25 -5.10 0.84
C GLY A 113 -25.95 -4.19 -0.35
N SER A 114 -25.64 -2.91 -0.12
CA SER A 114 -25.34 -1.95 -1.17
C SER A 114 -23.89 -1.49 -1.16
N SER A 115 -23.54 -0.74 -2.20
CA SER A 115 -22.27 -0.03 -2.35
C SER A 115 -22.54 1.47 -2.46
N GLN A 116 -21.68 2.28 -1.87
CA GLN A 116 -21.77 3.72 -1.92
C GLN A 116 -20.47 4.31 -2.49
N ASN A 117 -20.59 5.07 -3.57
CA ASN A 117 -19.48 5.83 -4.12
C ASN A 117 -19.22 7.08 -3.27
N ILE A 118 -17.94 7.37 -3.06
CA ILE A 118 -17.43 8.47 -2.25
C ILE A 118 -16.60 9.42 -3.13
N ALA A 119 -15.63 8.87 -3.89
CA ALA A 119 -14.74 9.59 -4.78
C ALA A 119 -14.03 10.81 -4.15
N GLU A 120 -13.43 10.60 -2.96
CA GLU A 120 -12.78 11.65 -2.17
C GLU A 120 -11.26 11.48 -2.17
N SER A 121 -10.54 12.50 -2.67
CA SER A 121 -9.08 12.49 -2.68
C SER A 121 -8.55 12.73 -1.28
N ILE A 122 -7.57 11.92 -0.86
CA ILE A 122 -6.95 11.98 0.46
C ILE A 122 -5.70 12.84 0.39
N GLU A 123 -4.75 12.44 -0.46
CA GLU A 123 -3.47 13.12 -0.63
C GLU A 123 -2.87 12.81 -2.00
N SER A 124 -1.99 13.68 -2.48
CA SER A 124 -1.20 13.48 -3.68
C SER A 124 0.30 13.56 -3.39
N PHE A 125 1.05 12.65 -4.01
CA PHE A 125 2.48 12.49 -3.79
C PHE A 125 3.24 12.68 -5.10
N GLU A 126 4.37 13.37 -5.03
CA GLU A 126 5.35 13.38 -6.11
C GLU A 126 6.17 12.09 -6.04
N VAL A 127 6.08 11.27 -7.08
CA VAL A 127 6.79 9.99 -7.18
C VAL A 127 7.75 10.05 -8.37
N PRO A 128 9.06 9.83 -8.15
CA PRO A 128 10.02 9.80 -9.25
C PRO A 128 9.73 8.67 -10.23
N GLN A 129 9.81 8.96 -11.53
CA GLN A 129 9.64 7.93 -12.57
C GLN A 129 10.63 6.77 -12.37
N GLY A 130 10.10 5.54 -12.48
CA GLY A 130 10.88 4.31 -12.27
C GLY A 130 11.17 3.98 -10.80
N ARG A 131 10.67 4.78 -9.86
CA ARG A 131 10.69 4.49 -8.42
C ARG A 131 9.28 4.19 -7.91
N SER A 132 9.23 3.70 -6.67
CA SER A 132 7.99 3.51 -5.93
C SER A 132 8.13 4.06 -4.53
N LEU A 133 7.09 4.72 -4.04
CA LEU A 133 6.95 5.14 -2.65
C LEU A 133 5.96 4.17 -1.96
N THR A 134 6.34 3.64 -0.79
CA THR A 134 5.45 2.80 0.02
C THR A 134 5.04 3.57 1.26
N LYS A 135 3.74 3.54 1.60
CA LYS A 135 3.16 4.16 2.79
C LYS A 135 2.18 3.18 3.45
N GLN A 136 1.92 3.38 4.73
CA GLN A 136 0.80 2.70 5.40
C GLN A 136 -0.45 3.57 5.30
N LEU A 137 -1.54 2.94 4.87
CA LEU A 137 -2.89 3.48 4.91
C LEU A 137 -3.64 2.75 6.03
N THR A 138 -4.19 3.51 6.97
CA THR A 138 -5.06 2.99 8.02
C THR A 138 -6.48 3.48 7.77
N THR A 139 -7.40 2.52 7.68
CA THR A 139 -8.82 2.77 7.52
C THR A 139 -9.53 2.47 8.84
N LYS A 140 -10.15 3.48 9.43
CA LYS A 140 -11.06 3.31 10.57
C LYS A 140 -12.48 3.52 10.12
N VAL A 141 -13.35 2.62 10.55
CA VAL A 141 -14.79 2.71 10.30
C VAL A 141 -15.48 2.77 11.64
N THR A 142 -16.28 3.81 11.83
CA THR A 142 -17.20 3.95 12.95
C THR A 142 -18.61 3.84 12.41
N GLU A 143 -19.38 2.90 12.93
CA GLU A 143 -20.81 2.84 12.69
C GLU A 143 -21.54 3.65 13.75
N ARG A 144 -22.39 4.56 13.28
CA ARG A 144 -23.30 5.31 14.11
C ARG A 144 -24.69 4.69 14.07
N GLU A 145 -25.23 4.48 15.26
CA GLU A 145 -26.61 4.05 15.46
C GLU A 145 -27.61 5.17 15.10
N VAL A 146 -28.61 4.86 14.26
CA VAL A 146 -29.69 5.80 13.91
C VAL A 146 -31.10 5.23 14.07
N GLY A 147 -31.78 5.69 15.12
CA GLY A 147 -33.22 5.49 15.34
C GLY A 147 -33.58 4.29 16.22
N SER A 148 -34.88 4.11 16.47
CA SER A 148 -35.48 3.11 17.39
C SER A 148 -35.38 1.67 16.90
N ASP A 149 -34.18 1.23 16.51
CA ASP A 149 -33.85 -0.16 16.26
C ASP A 149 -33.61 -0.87 17.61
N TRP A 150 -33.70 -2.21 17.63
CA TRP A 150 -33.37 -3.01 18.80
C TRP A 150 -31.89 -2.84 19.23
N PHE A 151 -31.05 -2.27 18.36
CA PHE A 151 -29.73 -1.68 18.60
C PHE A 151 -29.79 -0.34 19.39
N THR A 152 -30.19 -0.41 20.65
CA THR A 152 -29.85 0.65 21.63
C THR A 152 -28.46 0.33 22.19
N GLY A 153 -27.44 1.12 21.85
CA GLY A 153 -26.03 0.85 22.17
C GLY A 153 -25.08 2.04 21.90
N ASN A 154 -23.77 1.84 22.13
CA ASN A 154 -22.72 2.80 21.77
C ASN A 154 -22.35 2.64 20.28
N ASP A 155 -21.64 3.62 19.71
CA ASP A 155 -21.06 3.49 18.36
C ASP A 155 -20.11 2.28 18.28
N ASP A 156 -20.24 1.48 17.22
CA ASP A 156 -19.40 0.33 16.94
C ASP A 156 -18.21 0.73 16.05
N TYR A 157 -17.06 0.07 16.21
CA TYR A 157 -15.82 0.48 15.56
C TYR A 157 -15.05 -0.70 14.95
N GLY A 158 -14.27 -0.39 13.92
CA GLY A 158 -13.34 -1.32 13.29
C GLY A 158 -12.18 -0.57 12.64
N GLU A 159 -11.02 -1.20 12.57
CA GLU A 159 -9.86 -0.65 11.86
C GLU A 159 -9.11 -1.72 11.07
N SER A 160 -8.45 -1.28 10.00
CA SER A 160 -7.56 -2.08 9.15
C SER A 160 -6.40 -1.19 8.71
N THR A 161 -5.24 -1.80 8.47
CA THR A 161 -4.06 -1.12 7.94
C THR A 161 -3.47 -1.94 6.80
N THR A 162 -3.14 -1.28 5.68
CA THR A 162 -2.43 -1.91 4.56
C THR A 162 -1.26 -1.04 4.09
N ASP A 163 -0.26 -1.69 3.50
CA ASP A 163 0.75 -0.98 2.71
C ASP A 163 0.20 -0.62 1.33
N ILE A 164 0.37 0.64 0.95
CA ILE A 164 0.08 1.15 -0.38
C ILE A 164 1.36 1.47 -1.12
N VAL A 165 1.45 1.00 -2.38
CA VAL A 165 2.61 1.23 -3.25
C VAL A 165 2.23 2.21 -4.35
N MET A 166 2.80 3.41 -4.26
CA MET A 166 2.65 4.48 -5.25
C MET A 166 3.78 4.40 -6.26
N GLN A 167 3.43 4.36 -7.53
CA GLN A 167 4.37 4.31 -8.64
C GLN A 167 3.76 4.99 -9.86
N CYS A 168 4.58 5.60 -10.71
CA CYS A 168 4.10 6.14 -11.97
C CYS A 168 3.52 5.03 -12.86
N GLY A 169 2.37 5.29 -13.47
CA GLY A 169 1.71 4.36 -14.37
C GLY A 169 0.19 4.37 -14.24
N ALA A 170 -0.44 3.28 -14.70
CA ALA A 170 -1.88 3.11 -14.62
C ALA A 170 -2.34 3.07 -13.14
N PRO A 171 -3.49 3.71 -12.82
CA PRO A 171 -4.06 3.62 -11.48
C PRO A 171 -4.35 2.17 -11.07
N LYS A 172 -4.16 1.88 -9.79
CA LYS A 172 -4.45 0.58 -9.17
C LYS A 172 -5.51 0.73 -8.11
N THR A 173 -6.31 -0.31 -7.93
CA THR A 173 -7.27 -0.41 -6.84
C THR A 173 -6.65 -1.17 -5.67
N VAL A 174 -6.83 -0.65 -4.46
CA VAL A 174 -6.53 -1.31 -3.18
C VAL A 174 -7.83 -1.39 -2.39
N SER A 175 -8.08 -2.52 -1.74
CA SER A 175 -9.30 -2.73 -0.96
C SER A 175 -8.94 -3.21 0.44
N GLU A 176 -9.55 -2.60 1.44
CA GLU A 176 -9.43 -3.01 2.84
C GLU A 176 -10.76 -3.55 3.34
N GLU A 177 -10.75 -4.75 3.93
CA GLU A 177 -11.92 -5.28 4.63
C GLU A 177 -11.83 -4.92 6.10
N VAL A 178 -12.74 -4.06 6.55
CA VAL A 178 -12.82 -3.60 7.94
C VAL A 178 -13.91 -4.40 8.64
N THR A 179 -13.53 -5.10 9.70
CA THR A 179 -14.49 -5.78 10.58
C THR A 179 -14.87 -4.81 11.68
N ILE A 180 -16.16 -4.54 11.82
CA ILE A 180 -16.76 -3.64 12.79
C ILE A 180 -17.24 -4.50 13.95
N SER A 181 -16.58 -4.38 15.11
CA SER A 181 -16.93 -5.16 16.29
C SER A 181 -18.21 -4.60 16.91
N SER A 182 -19.20 -5.46 17.12
CA SER A 182 -20.44 -5.10 17.83
C SER A 182 -20.48 -5.68 19.24
N ASP A 183 -20.96 -4.88 20.18
CA ASP A 183 -21.15 -5.26 21.59
C ASP A 183 -22.13 -6.43 21.81
N ARG A 184 -22.91 -6.79 20.79
CA ARG A 184 -23.92 -7.86 20.80
C ARG A 184 -23.48 -9.16 20.11
N GLY A 185 -22.24 -9.23 19.64
CA GLY A 185 -21.66 -10.45 19.07
C GLY A 185 -22.03 -10.73 17.61
N ASN A 186 -22.57 -9.73 16.90
CA ASN A 186 -22.79 -9.76 15.45
C ASN A 186 -21.78 -8.82 14.78
N GLU A 187 -20.69 -9.35 14.25
CA GLU A 187 -19.68 -8.52 13.60
C GLU A 187 -20.14 -8.02 12.23
N GLY A 188 -20.10 -6.70 12.05
CA GLY A 188 -20.23 -6.03 10.75
C GLY A 188 -18.97 -6.21 9.92
N LYS A 189 -19.11 -6.27 8.60
CA LYS A 189 -17.96 -6.19 7.69
C LYS A 189 -18.27 -5.31 6.50
N VAL A 190 -17.36 -4.38 6.22
CA VAL A 190 -17.39 -3.53 5.03
C VAL A 190 -16.07 -3.64 4.28
N ARG A 191 -16.10 -3.38 2.98
CA ARG A 191 -14.91 -3.24 2.16
C ARG A 191 -14.78 -1.79 1.71
N VAL A 192 -13.66 -1.16 2.02
CA VAL A 192 -13.35 0.19 1.59
C VAL A 192 -12.38 0.10 0.42
N ASN A 193 -12.71 0.74 -0.70
CA ASN A 193 -11.94 0.69 -1.93
C ASN A 193 -11.25 2.03 -2.19
N TYR A 194 -9.97 1.96 -2.55
CA TYR A 194 -9.12 3.09 -2.88
C TYR A 194 -8.59 2.95 -4.30
N THR A 195 -8.47 4.06 -5.02
CA THR A 195 -7.69 4.15 -6.25
C THR A 195 -6.41 4.91 -5.97
N ILE A 196 -5.29 4.38 -6.47
CA ILE A 196 -3.96 4.96 -6.31
C ILE A 196 -3.34 5.11 -7.70
N GLY A 197 -3.12 6.34 -8.14
CA GLY A 197 -2.53 6.61 -9.45
C GLY A 197 -2.61 8.07 -9.85
N ASP A 198 -2.21 8.37 -11.08
CA ASP A 198 -2.48 9.68 -11.68
C ASP A 198 -3.98 9.79 -12.02
N LEU A 199 -4.69 10.66 -11.29
CA LEU A 199 -6.13 10.87 -11.40
C LEU A 199 -6.49 12.22 -12.03
N SER A 200 -5.52 12.92 -12.62
CA SER A 200 -5.68 14.26 -13.19
C SER A 200 -6.47 14.32 -14.52
N ARG A 201 -7.11 13.21 -14.92
CA ARG A 201 -7.82 13.07 -16.20
C ARG A 201 -9.33 13.18 -16.09
#